data_AF-A0A968BUC1-F1
#
_entry.id   AF-A0A968BUC1-F1
#
_cell.length_a   1.000
_cell.length_b   1.000
_cell.length_c   1.000
_cell.angle_alpha   90.00
_cell.angle_beta   90.00
_cell.angle_gamma   90.00
#
_symmetry.space_group_name_H-M   'P 1'
#
loop_
_entity.id
_entity.type
_entity.pdbx_description
1 polymer ?
#
loop_
_entity_poly.entity_id
_entity_poly.type
_entity_poly.pdbx_seq_one_letter_code
_entity_poly.pdbx_strand_id
1 'polypeptide(L)'
;MSETDQNTNQQAIVVFKPSGQVVGVEVGTLLSDAAVEAGVALNLPCGGQGRCGRCRVKVEHGAISHRSGVRLTSAEMGEGWALGCQAVVKGDAVVIVPEQEQVEVEFTTQTVGAERIALAVEFTEELDPSVRRAHVVIEPPSLDDQTTDWDRLLRELSLQHEIENVTASLPMLRSLGRDLRDAEWNTTAVLEMGDPVLNSCTP
;
A
#
# COMPACT_ATOMS: atom_id res chain seq x y z
N MET A 1 -18.90 41.69 -19.94
CA MET A 1 -20.36 41.95 -20.01
C MET A 1 -20.87 41.08 -21.14
N SER A 2 -21.31 39.85 -20.92
CA SER A 2 -22.29 39.30 -19.97
C SER A 2 -21.88 37.86 -19.62
N GLU A 3 -21.60 37.46 -18.38
CA GLU A 3 -22.57 37.17 -17.31
C GLU A 3 -23.85 36.49 -17.80
N THR A 4 -23.85 35.16 -17.73
CA THR A 4 -25.08 34.38 -17.52
C THR A 4 -24.72 33.16 -16.68
N ASP A 5 -24.61 33.38 -15.37
CA ASP A 5 -24.79 32.34 -14.36
C ASP A 5 -26.20 31.77 -14.51
N GLN A 6 -26.32 30.56 -15.05
CA GLN A 6 -27.53 29.76 -14.90
C GLN A 6 -27.33 28.81 -13.74
N ASN A 7 -27.59 29.33 -12.54
CA ASN A 7 -27.84 28.55 -11.35
C ASN A 7 -29.06 27.66 -11.61
N THR A 8 -28.82 26.42 -12.05
CA THR A 8 -29.87 25.41 -12.23
C THR A 8 -29.62 24.36 -11.17
N ASN A 9 -30.28 24.52 -10.03
CA ASN A 9 -30.32 23.51 -8.98
C ASN A 9 -31.21 22.34 -9.44
N GLN A 10 -30.78 21.68 -10.51
CA GLN A 10 -31.46 20.55 -11.13
C GLN A 10 -31.04 19.31 -10.36
N GLN A 11 -32.00 18.72 -9.64
CA GLN A 11 -31.78 17.44 -8.99
C GLN A 11 -31.98 16.30 -9.98
N ALA A 12 -31.16 15.26 -9.85
CA ALA A 12 -31.19 14.03 -10.61
C ALA A 12 -31.32 12.85 -9.64
N ILE A 13 -32.15 11.87 -10.00
CA ILE A 13 -32.33 10.64 -9.25
C ILE A 13 -31.40 9.56 -9.81
N VAL A 14 -30.53 9.03 -8.97
CA VAL A 14 -29.64 7.93 -9.31
C VAL A 14 -30.06 6.67 -8.58
N VAL A 15 -30.30 5.60 -9.33
CA VAL A 15 -30.68 4.27 -8.82
C VAL A 15 -29.52 3.31 -9.00
N PHE A 16 -29.06 2.71 -7.90
CA PHE A 16 -27.99 1.72 -7.88
C PHE A 16 -28.55 0.30 -7.82
N LYS A 17 -28.15 -0.56 -8.76
CA LYS A 17 -28.45 -1.99 -8.78
C LYS A 17 -27.16 -2.81 -8.56
N PRO A 18 -27.20 -3.98 -7.89
CA PRO A 18 -28.38 -4.66 -7.35
C PRO A 18 -28.81 -4.20 -5.95
N SER A 19 -28.10 -3.25 -5.33
CA SER A 19 -28.36 -2.81 -3.95
C SER A 19 -29.75 -2.17 -3.75
N GLY A 20 -30.39 -1.69 -4.81
CA GLY A 20 -31.71 -1.06 -4.77
C GLY A 20 -31.70 0.34 -4.14
N GLN A 21 -30.51 0.90 -3.87
CA GLN A 21 -30.36 2.21 -3.25
C GLN A 21 -30.70 3.32 -4.25
N VAL A 22 -31.39 4.35 -3.75
CA VAL A 22 -31.82 5.50 -4.55
C VAL A 22 -31.38 6.76 -3.84
N VAL A 23 -30.74 7.67 -4.59
CA VAL A 23 -30.28 8.95 -4.07
C VAL A 23 -30.66 10.08 -5.03
N GLY A 24 -31.04 11.23 -4.48
CA GLY A 24 -31.24 12.46 -5.24
C GLY A 24 -30.01 13.34 -5.09
N VAL A 25 -29.32 13.62 -6.19
CA VAL A 25 -28.10 14.46 -6.20
C VAL A 25 -28.25 15.64 -7.15
N GLU A 26 -27.47 16.69 -6.94
CA GLU A 26 -27.41 17.80 -7.89
C GLU A 26 -26.76 17.34 -9.21
N VAL A 27 -27.29 17.85 -10.33
CA VAL A 27 -26.69 17.66 -11.66
C VAL A 27 -25.28 18.29 -11.65
N GLY A 28 -24.29 17.50 -12.06
CA GLY A 28 -22.87 17.86 -11.97
C GLY A 28 -22.10 17.09 -10.90
N THR A 29 -22.79 16.43 -9.98
CA THR A 29 -22.16 15.57 -8.96
C THR A 29 -21.49 14.35 -9.60
N LEU A 30 -20.35 13.95 -9.02
CA LEU A 30 -19.66 12.72 -9.42
C LEU A 30 -20.47 11.50 -8.97
N LEU A 31 -20.51 10.48 -9.83
CA LEU A 31 -21.21 9.24 -9.51
C LEU A 31 -20.59 8.52 -8.31
N SER A 32 -19.29 8.69 -8.05
CA SER A 32 -18.66 8.21 -6.81
C SER A 32 -19.25 8.85 -5.56
N ASP A 33 -19.52 10.14 -5.61
CA ASP A 33 -20.01 10.89 -4.45
C ASP A 33 -21.49 10.56 -4.20
N ALA A 34 -22.26 10.46 -5.29
CA ALA A 34 -23.62 9.93 -5.24
C ALA A 34 -23.67 8.50 -4.68
N ALA A 35 -22.70 7.65 -5.02
CA ALA A 35 -22.62 6.30 -4.47
C ALA A 35 -22.33 6.32 -2.96
N VAL A 36 -21.42 7.19 -2.49
CA VAL A 36 -21.16 7.36 -1.05
C VAL A 36 -22.43 7.82 -0.31
N GLU A 37 -23.15 8.79 -0.85
CA GLU A 37 -24.40 9.29 -0.24
C GLU A 37 -25.51 8.22 -0.22
N ALA A 38 -25.56 7.36 -1.25
CA ALA A 38 -26.46 6.21 -1.31
C ALA A 38 -26.03 5.02 -0.43
N GLY A 39 -24.88 5.10 0.26
CA GLY A 39 -24.33 3.99 1.04
C GLY A 39 -23.79 2.83 0.19
N VAL A 40 -23.46 3.09 -1.08
CA VAL A 40 -22.90 2.12 -2.03
C VAL A 40 -21.40 2.34 -2.15
N ALA A 41 -20.61 1.35 -1.72
CA ALA A 41 -19.15 1.42 -1.80
C ALA A 41 -18.65 1.08 -3.22
N LEU A 42 -17.94 2.02 -3.85
CA LEU A 42 -17.16 1.77 -5.06
C LEU A 42 -15.69 1.51 -4.70
N ASN A 43 -15.03 0.59 -5.41
CA ASN A 43 -13.62 0.28 -5.18
C ASN A 43 -12.71 1.34 -5.85
N LEU A 44 -12.09 2.20 -5.03
CA LEU A 44 -11.32 3.38 -5.45
C LEU A 44 -9.85 3.36 -4.98
N PRO A 45 -9.05 2.32 -5.31
CA PRO A 45 -7.68 2.19 -4.79
C PRO A 45 -6.73 3.28 -5.30
N CYS A 46 -7.09 3.92 -6.42
CA CYS A 46 -6.32 5.02 -7.01
C CYS A 46 -6.84 6.41 -6.59
N GLY A 47 -7.78 6.50 -5.64
CA GLY A 47 -8.35 7.77 -5.18
C GLY A 47 -9.11 8.54 -6.27
N GLY A 48 -9.75 7.84 -7.20
CA GLY A 48 -10.57 8.46 -8.24
C GLY A 48 -9.80 9.00 -9.47
N GLN A 49 -8.51 8.72 -9.60
CA GLN A 49 -7.68 9.18 -10.74
C GLN A 49 -8.01 8.54 -12.11
N GLY A 50 -8.96 7.60 -12.19
CA GLY A 50 -9.34 6.95 -13.46
C GLY A 50 -8.29 6.01 -14.09
N ARG A 51 -7.19 5.73 -13.39
CA ARG A 51 -6.07 4.91 -13.92
C ARG A 51 -6.15 3.41 -13.64
N CYS A 52 -6.89 3.01 -12.60
CA CYS A 52 -6.93 1.61 -12.16
C CYS A 52 -8.04 0.76 -12.80
N GLY A 53 -9.16 1.38 -13.23
CA GLY A 53 -10.31 0.66 -13.80
C GLY A 53 -11.16 -0.13 -12.80
N ARG A 54 -10.81 -0.16 -11.51
CA ARG A 54 -11.60 -0.90 -10.50
C ARG A 54 -12.97 -0.27 -10.24
N CYS A 55 -13.12 1.04 -10.41
CA CYS A 55 -14.39 1.77 -10.21
C CYS A 55 -15.43 1.56 -11.33
N ARG A 56 -15.38 0.44 -12.07
CA ARG A 56 -16.22 0.20 -13.25
C ARG A 56 -17.68 0.02 -12.87
N VAL A 57 -18.56 0.68 -13.61
CA VAL A 57 -20.01 0.59 -13.47
C VAL A 57 -20.65 0.51 -14.85
N LYS A 58 -21.86 -0.04 -14.93
CA LYS A 58 -22.63 -0.11 -16.17
C LYS A 58 -23.84 0.80 -16.07
N VAL A 59 -23.97 1.73 -17.00
CA VAL A 59 -25.11 2.66 -17.09
C VAL A 59 -26.17 1.99 -17.97
N GLU A 60 -27.28 1.57 -17.39
CA GLU A 60 -28.41 1.00 -18.16
C GLU A 60 -29.22 2.10 -18.83
N HIS A 61 -29.51 3.16 -18.07
CA HIS A 61 -30.33 4.28 -18.52
C HIS A 61 -29.83 5.57 -17.88
N GLY A 62 -30.04 6.69 -18.59
CA GLY A 62 -29.79 8.03 -18.06
C GLY A 62 -28.63 8.76 -18.70
N ALA A 63 -28.55 10.06 -18.38
CA ALA A 63 -27.52 10.95 -18.89
C ALA A 63 -26.36 11.01 -17.90
N ILE A 64 -25.35 10.16 -18.12
CA ILE A 64 -24.08 10.22 -17.38
C ILE A 64 -22.96 10.57 -18.35
N SER A 65 -22.22 11.63 -18.05
CA SER A 65 -21.03 12.00 -18.79
C SER A 65 -19.87 11.16 -18.30
N HIS A 66 -19.21 10.44 -19.20
CA HIS A 66 -17.98 9.71 -18.90
C HIS A 66 -16.86 10.23 -19.81
N ARG A 67 -15.65 10.34 -19.27
CA ARG A 67 -14.45 10.59 -20.09
C ARG A 67 -13.89 9.24 -20.52
N SER A 68 -13.34 9.16 -21.72
CA SER A 68 -12.58 7.98 -22.17
C SER A 68 -11.40 7.76 -21.22
N GLY A 69 -11.48 6.74 -20.38
CA GLY A 69 -10.39 6.35 -19.50
C GLY A 69 -9.44 5.40 -20.21
N VAL A 70 -8.16 5.41 -19.82
CA VAL A 70 -7.11 4.50 -20.34
C VAL A 70 -7.47 3.02 -20.19
N ARG A 71 -8.45 2.69 -19.33
CA ARG A 71 -8.84 1.32 -18.94
C ARG A 71 -10.19 0.86 -19.48
N LEU A 72 -10.86 1.64 -20.33
CA LEU A 72 -12.09 1.21 -21.01
C LEU A 72 -11.85 1.17 -22.52
N THR A 73 -12.20 0.05 -23.15
CA THR A 73 -12.21 -0.05 -24.60
C THR A 73 -13.38 0.72 -25.19
N SER A 74 -13.29 1.07 -26.47
CA SER A 74 -14.39 1.72 -27.19
C SER A 74 -15.65 0.85 -27.27
N ALA A 75 -15.49 -0.48 -27.34
CA ALA A 75 -16.58 -1.43 -27.32
C ALA A 75 -17.33 -1.41 -25.97
N GLU A 76 -16.60 -1.47 -24.86
CA GLU A 76 -17.20 -1.40 -23.51
C GLU A 76 -17.93 -0.08 -23.28
N MET A 77 -17.37 1.04 -23.74
CA MET A 77 -18.08 2.33 -23.68
C MET A 77 -19.39 2.31 -24.49
N GLY A 78 -19.40 1.66 -25.66
CA GLY A 78 -20.61 1.46 -26.46
C GLY A 78 -21.66 0.57 -25.79
N GLU A 79 -21.23 -0.34 -24.94
CA GLU A 79 -22.11 -1.21 -24.12
C GLU A 79 -22.60 -0.54 -22.83
N GLY A 80 -22.23 0.73 -22.59
CA GLY A 80 -22.65 1.52 -21.43
C GLY A 80 -21.73 1.39 -20.21
N TRP A 81 -20.51 0.87 -20.36
CA TRP A 81 -19.54 0.86 -19.28
C TRP A 81 -18.90 2.23 -19.06
N ALA A 82 -18.79 2.63 -17.80
CA ALA A 82 -18.16 3.87 -17.38
C ALA A 82 -17.29 3.67 -16.13
N LEU A 83 -16.31 4.55 -15.95
CA LEU A 83 -15.57 4.65 -14.70
C LEU A 83 -16.37 5.51 -13.73
N GLY A 84 -16.99 4.92 -12.71
CA GLY A 84 -17.86 5.64 -11.78
C GLY A 84 -17.16 6.79 -11.06
N CYS A 85 -15.84 6.69 -10.86
CA CYS A 85 -15.03 7.74 -10.27
C CYS A 85 -14.71 8.94 -11.18
N GLN A 86 -15.03 8.85 -12.47
CA GLN A 86 -14.86 9.93 -13.45
C GLN A 86 -16.17 10.25 -14.18
N ALA A 87 -17.27 9.64 -13.72
CA ALA A 87 -18.57 9.77 -14.32
C ALA A 87 -19.34 10.90 -13.61
N VAL A 88 -19.94 11.80 -14.39
CA VAL A 88 -20.69 12.96 -13.90
C VAL A 88 -22.18 12.77 -14.21
N VAL A 89 -23.02 12.93 -13.19
CA VAL A 89 -24.48 12.82 -13.32
C VAL A 89 -25.01 14.07 -14.03
N LYS A 90 -25.68 13.89 -15.18
CA LYS A 90 -26.32 14.98 -15.95
C LYS A 90 -27.84 14.96 -15.89
N GLY A 91 -28.42 13.94 -15.27
CA GLY A 91 -29.85 13.72 -15.14
C GLY A 91 -30.12 12.36 -14.53
N ASP A 92 -31.40 11.98 -14.43
CA ASP A 92 -31.81 10.72 -13.84
C ASP A 92 -31.11 9.53 -14.51
N ALA A 93 -30.60 8.60 -13.68
CA ALA A 93 -29.82 7.48 -14.16
C ALA A 93 -30.02 6.19 -13.37
N VAL A 94 -29.92 5.07 -14.06
CA VAL A 94 -29.91 3.72 -13.50
C VAL A 94 -28.55 3.10 -13.76
N VAL A 95 -27.84 2.81 -12.67
CA VAL A 95 -26.48 2.32 -12.70
C VAL A 95 -26.41 0.94 -12.04
N ILE A 96 -25.82 -0.01 -12.74
CA ILE A 96 -25.42 -1.30 -12.19
C ILE A 96 -23.98 -1.18 -11.68
N VAL A 97 -23.82 -1.43 -10.39
CA VAL A 97 -22.52 -1.68 -9.77
C VAL A 97 -22.31 -3.19 -9.78
N PRO A 98 -21.43 -3.72 -10.66
CA PRO A 98 -21.11 -5.14 -10.64
C PRO A 98 -20.44 -5.48 -9.32
N GLU A 99 -20.49 -6.75 -8.93
CA GLU A 99 -19.80 -7.23 -7.73
C GLU A 99 -18.33 -6.79 -7.79
N GLN A 100 -17.94 -5.99 -6.80
CA GLN A 100 -16.59 -5.48 -6.65
C GLN A 100 -15.86 -6.46 -5.74
N GLU A 101 -14.63 -6.84 -6.08
CA GLU A 101 -13.76 -7.52 -5.11
C GLU A 101 -13.67 -6.65 -3.86
N GLN A 102 -14.29 -7.12 -2.77
CA GLN A 102 -14.15 -6.54 -1.46
C GLN A 102 -12.77 -6.93 -0.97
N VAL A 103 -11.84 -5.99 -1.01
CA VAL A 103 -10.60 -6.12 -0.24
C VAL A 103 -10.95 -5.66 1.17
N GLU A 104 -11.61 -6.53 1.94
CA GLU A 104 -11.74 -6.36 3.37
C GLU A 104 -10.35 -6.47 3.98
N VAL A 105 -9.65 -5.34 4.10
CA VAL A 105 -8.52 -5.25 5.02
C VAL A 105 -9.12 -4.95 6.38
N GLU A 106 -9.59 -6.01 7.04
CA GLU A 106 -9.96 -5.94 8.45
C GLU A 106 -8.69 -5.67 9.26
N PHE A 107 -8.43 -4.39 9.57
CA PHE A 107 -7.42 -4.02 10.55
C PHE A 107 -7.98 -4.27 11.95
N THR A 108 -8.18 -5.54 12.29
CA THR A 108 -8.53 -5.93 13.65
C THR A 108 -7.29 -5.75 14.53
N THR A 109 -7.24 -4.62 15.22
CA THR A 109 -6.28 -4.31 16.28
C THR A 109 -6.57 -5.11 17.55
N GLN A 110 -6.70 -6.43 17.43
CA GLN A 110 -6.75 -7.33 18.58
C GLN A 110 -5.70 -8.42 18.45
N THR A 111 -4.73 -8.29 19.34
CA THR A 111 -3.61 -9.17 19.61
C THR A 111 -4.08 -10.57 19.98
N VAL A 112 -4.33 -11.44 18.99
CA VAL A 112 -4.49 -12.88 19.23
C VAL A 112 -3.85 -13.65 18.08
N GLY A 113 -2.80 -14.41 18.40
CA GLY A 113 -2.31 -15.58 17.64
C GLY A 113 -2.13 -15.40 16.13
N ALA A 114 -0.88 -15.23 15.70
CA ALA A 114 -0.47 -15.26 14.31
C ALA A 114 -0.88 -16.57 13.59
N GLU A 115 -2.07 -16.60 12.99
CA GLU A 115 -2.31 -17.43 11.82
C GLU A 115 -1.97 -16.60 10.59
N ARG A 116 -0.91 -17.05 9.89
CA ARG A 116 -0.36 -16.40 8.71
C ARG A 116 -1.45 -16.25 7.65
N ILE A 117 -1.88 -15.02 7.40
CA ILE A 117 -2.61 -14.66 6.19
C ILE A 117 -1.69 -15.04 5.02
N ALA A 118 -2.04 -16.10 4.29
CA ALA A 118 -1.32 -16.49 3.09
C ALA A 118 -1.52 -15.38 2.05
N LEU A 119 -0.46 -14.60 1.79
CA LEU A 119 -0.44 -13.61 0.72
C LEU A 119 -0.79 -14.32 -0.60
N ALA A 120 -1.78 -13.81 -1.35
CA ALA A 120 -2.22 -14.36 -2.64
C ALA A 120 -1.17 -14.21 -3.77
N VAL A 121 0.04 -13.79 -3.43
CA VAL A 121 1.18 -13.68 -4.33
C VAL A 121 2.31 -14.45 -3.67
N GLU A 122 2.75 -15.54 -4.30
CA GLU A 122 4.02 -16.16 -3.94
C GLU A 122 5.11 -15.13 -4.23
N PHE A 123 5.59 -14.46 -3.19
CA PHE A 123 6.74 -13.58 -3.30
C PHE A 123 7.96 -14.48 -3.46
N THR A 124 8.32 -14.76 -4.71
CA THR A 124 9.44 -15.64 -5.07
C THR A 124 10.80 -14.95 -5.01
N GLU A 125 10.81 -13.64 -4.77
CA GLU A 125 12.05 -12.89 -4.58
C GLU A 125 12.58 -13.10 -3.16
N GLU A 126 13.90 -13.27 -3.05
CA GLU A 126 14.58 -13.29 -1.76
C GLU A 126 14.34 -11.95 -1.06
N LEU A 127 13.78 -12.00 0.15
CA LEU A 127 13.52 -10.80 0.95
C LEU A 127 14.86 -10.17 1.33
N ASP A 128 15.18 -9.02 0.75
CA ASP A 128 16.36 -8.21 1.11
C ASP A 128 15.91 -6.88 1.76
N PRO A 129 15.46 -6.91 3.03
CA PRO A 129 15.03 -5.71 3.73
C PRO A 129 16.23 -4.82 4.07
N SER A 130 16.03 -3.50 4.03
CA SER A 130 17.05 -2.51 4.40
C SER A 130 17.47 -2.58 5.88
N VAL A 131 16.73 -3.29 6.73
CA VAL A 131 17.12 -3.58 8.12
C VAL A 131 17.12 -5.08 8.34
N ARG A 132 18.27 -5.63 8.74
CA ARG A 132 18.46 -7.06 8.99
C ARG A 132 18.82 -7.31 10.46
N ARG A 133 18.35 -8.44 10.97
CA ARG A 133 18.72 -8.96 12.28
C ARG A 133 19.64 -10.16 12.07
N ALA A 134 20.86 -10.07 12.58
CA ALA A 134 21.83 -11.16 12.56
C ALA A 134 22.06 -11.65 13.97
N HIS A 135 21.68 -12.89 14.25
CA HIS A 135 22.00 -13.56 15.51
C HIS A 135 23.46 -14.03 15.46
N VAL A 136 24.28 -13.58 16.40
CA VAL A 136 25.72 -13.83 16.39
C VAL A 136 26.12 -14.42 17.73
N VAL A 137 26.79 -15.58 17.68
CA VAL A 137 27.44 -16.18 18.85
C VAL A 137 28.91 -15.87 18.79
N ILE A 138 29.46 -15.22 19.81
CA ILE A 138 30.84 -14.72 19.83
C ILE A 138 31.68 -15.57 20.78
N GLU A 139 32.91 -15.88 20.38
CA GLU A 139 33.85 -16.54 21.27
C GLU A 139 34.30 -15.60 22.40
N PRO A 140 34.12 -15.99 23.68
CA PRO A 140 34.55 -15.18 24.82
C PRO A 140 36.06 -14.88 24.81
N PRO A 141 36.50 -13.74 25.38
CA PRO A 141 37.90 -13.38 25.43
C PRO A 141 38.70 -14.35 26.29
N SER A 142 39.91 -14.68 25.84
CA SER A 142 40.83 -15.59 26.50
C SER A 142 42.24 -14.99 26.55
N LEU A 143 43.20 -15.66 27.20
CA LEU A 143 44.60 -15.21 27.17
C LEU A 143 45.23 -15.40 25.78
N ASP A 144 44.74 -16.39 25.02
CA ASP A 144 45.21 -16.73 23.68
C ASP A 144 44.65 -15.79 22.60
N ASP A 145 43.46 -15.22 22.82
CA ASP A 145 42.85 -14.23 21.96
C ASP A 145 42.55 -12.95 22.74
N GLN A 146 43.31 -11.88 22.50
CA GLN A 146 43.19 -10.57 23.15
C GLN A 146 42.60 -9.50 22.21
N THR A 147 41.87 -9.91 21.17
CA THR A 147 41.17 -8.98 20.26
C THR A 147 40.10 -8.16 20.98
N THR A 148 39.82 -6.96 20.46
CA THR A 148 38.83 -6.04 21.04
C THR A 148 37.40 -6.58 20.86
N ASP A 149 36.48 -6.16 21.74
CA ASP A 149 35.07 -6.55 21.66
C ASP A 149 34.43 -6.19 20.30
N TRP A 150 34.86 -5.08 19.69
CA TRP A 150 34.40 -4.66 18.37
C TRP A 150 34.95 -5.57 17.25
N ASP A 151 36.25 -5.87 17.26
CA ASP A 151 36.86 -6.72 16.25
C ASP A 151 36.33 -8.16 16.32
N ARG A 152 36.04 -8.66 17.53
CA ARG A 152 35.36 -9.96 17.72
C ARG A 152 33.99 -9.98 17.07
N LEU A 153 33.17 -8.96 17.32
CA LEU A 153 31.84 -8.86 16.72
C LEU A 153 31.92 -8.81 15.19
N LEU A 154 32.84 -8.01 14.63
CA LEU A 154 33.05 -7.92 13.18
C LEU A 154 33.49 -9.27 12.57
N ARG A 155 34.43 -9.95 13.23
CA ARG A 155 34.91 -11.28 12.80
C ARG A 155 33.76 -12.27 12.72
N GLU A 156 32.93 -12.36 13.74
CA GLU A 156 31.83 -13.31 13.80
C GLU A 156 30.67 -12.95 12.85
N LEU A 157 30.40 -11.65 12.65
CA LEU A 157 29.44 -11.20 11.63
C LEU A 157 29.87 -11.60 10.22
N SER A 158 31.16 -11.48 9.91
CA SER A 158 31.71 -11.90 8.62
C SER A 158 31.65 -13.42 8.46
N LEU A 159 32.06 -14.18 9.48
CA LEU A 159 32.08 -15.66 9.42
C LEU A 159 30.68 -16.29 9.36
N GLN A 160 29.71 -15.75 10.10
CA GLN A 160 28.40 -16.39 10.26
C GLN A 160 27.35 -15.86 9.28
N HIS A 161 27.49 -14.62 8.81
CA HIS A 161 26.47 -13.94 7.99
C HIS A 161 27.01 -13.29 6.72
N GLU A 162 28.31 -13.41 6.43
CA GLU A 162 28.98 -12.78 5.27
C GLU A 162 28.80 -11.24 5.23
N ILE A 163 28.62 -10.62 6.40
CA ILE A 163 28.44 -9.18 6.53
C ILE A 163 29.79 -8.53 6.84
N GLU A 164 30.24 -7.66 5.92
CA GLU A 164 31.48 -6.90 6.03
C GLU A 164 31.21 -5.40 6.08
N ASN A 165 32.25 -4.61 6.40
CA ASN A 165 32.21 -3.13 6.41
C ASN A 165 31.13 -2.52 7.33
N VAL A 166 30.86 -3.15 8.46
CA VAL A 166 29.91 -2.63 9.46
C VAL A 166 30.51 -1.41 10.16
N THR A 167 29.71 -0.36 10.29
CA THR A 167 30.05 0.82 11.09
C THR A 167 29.13 0.94 12.28
N ALA A 168 29.62 1.54 13.36
CA ALA A 168 28.85 1.76 14.58
C ALA A 168 29.01 3.21 15.06
N SER A 169 27.94 3.74 15.66
CA SER A 169 27.99 5.04 16.31
C SER A 169 28.76 4.95 17.64
N LEU A 170 29.38 6.07 18.05
CA LEU A 170 30.10 6.13 19.33
C LEU A 170 29.25 5.77 20.56
N PRO A 171 27.97 6.18 20.67
CA PRO A 171 27.12 5.74 21.78
C PRO A 171 26.96 4.22 21.88
N MET A 172 26.86 3.51 20.75
CA MET A 172 26.75 2.05 20.72
C MET A 172 28.07 1.40 21.15
N LEU A 173 29.21 1.87 20.62
CA LEU A 173 30.53 1.36 21.00
C LEU A 173 30.82 1.54 22.51
N ARG A 174 30.25 2.56 23.15
CA ARG A 174 30.40 2.80 24.60
C ARG A 174 29.67 1.76 25.46
N SER A 175 28.55 1.20 25.00
CA SER A 175 27.81 0.18 25.74
C SER A 175 28.18 -1.24 25.31
N LEU A 176 28.67 -1.42 24.08
CA LEU A 176 28.95 -2.70 23.43
C LEU A 176 29.60 -3.74 24.36
N GLY A 177 30.71 -3.39 25.00
CA GLY A 177 31.43 -4.34 25.84
C GLY A 177 30.60 -4.85 27.03
N ARG A 178 29.76 -3.99 27.62
CA ARG A 178 28.84 -4.41 28.69
C ARG A 178 27.75 -5.32 28.10
N ASP A 179 27.13 -4.87 27.01
CA ASP A 179 26.01 -5.55 26.38
C ASP A 179 26.39 -6.98 25.93
N LEU A 180 27.59 -7.18 25.38
CA LEU A 180 28.10 -8.50 24.99
C LEU A 180 28.29 -9.44 26.18
N ARG A 181 28.78 -8.92 27.31
CA ARG A 181 29.03 -9.70 28.53
C ARG A 181 27.72 -10.05 29.23
N ASP A 182 26.79 -9.10 29.33
CA ASP A 182 25.47 -9.30 29.93
C ASP A 182 24.64 -10.32 29.13
N ALA A 183 24.85 -10.38 27.81
CA ALA A 183 24.24 -11.35 26.91
C ALA A 183 25.01 -12.68 26.80
N GLU A 184 26.02 -12.92 27.65
CA GLU A 184 26.85 -14.13 27.65
C GLU A 184 27.43 -14.47 26.26
N TRP A 185 27.85 -13.44 25.51
CA TRP A 185 28.38 -13.54 24.16
C TRP A 185 27.43 -14.12 23.11
N ASN A 186 26.13 -14.15 23.40
CA ASN A 186 25.08 -14.56 22.49
C ASN A 186 24.13 -13.38 22.23
N THR A 187 24.30 -12.69 21.11
CA THR A 187 23.62 -11.42 20.84
C THR A 187 22.97 -11.36 19.47
N THR A 188 22.11 -10.37 19.24
CA THR A 188 21.54 -10.06 17.93
C THR A 188 21.95 -8.67 17.49
N ALA A 189 22.73 -8.58 16.42
CA ALA A 189 23.03 -7.33 15.75
C ALA A 189 21.82 -6.91 14.89
N VAL A 190 21.38 -5.66 15.06
CA VAL A 190 20.40 -5.03 14.17
C VAL A 190 21.16 -4.07 13.28
N LEU A 191 21.12 -4.34 11.98
CA LEU A 191 21.95 -3.69 10.98
C LEU A 191 21.06 -2.98 9.97
N GLU A 192 21.37 -1.71 9.71
CA GLU A 192 20.89 -1.02 8.52
C GLU A 192 21.80 -1.42 7.36
N MET A 193 21.22 -2.13 6.40
CA MET A 193 21.90 -2.49 5.15
C MET A 193 21.83 -1.28 4.24
N GLY A 194 22.98 -0.69 3.92
CA GLY A 194 23.06 0.38 2.94
C GLY A 194 22.46 -0.07 1.60
N ASP A 195 21.87 0.86 0.87
CA ASP A 195 21.23 0.57 -0.42
C ASP A 195 22.27 0.00 -1.40
N PRO A 196 22.14 -1.26 -1.88
CA PRO A 196 23.08 -1.83 -2.83
C PRO A 196 23.14 -1.04 -4.15
N VAL A 197 22.10 -0.25 -4.46
CA VAL A 197 22.02 0.57 -5.68
C VAL A 197 22.86 1.85 -5.59
N LEU A 198 23.09 2.39 -4.38
CA LEU A 198 23.77 3.68 -4.20
C LEU A 198 25.27 3.55 -3.87
N ASN A 199 25.75 2.36 -3.52
CA ASN A 199 27.14 2.13 -3.16
C ASN A 199 28.05 1.72 -4.34
N SER A 200 27.59 1.83 -5.59
CA SER A 200 28.41 1.58 -6.79
C SER A 200 29.36 2.75 -7.15
N CYS A 201 29.78 3.55 -6.18
CA CYS A 201 30.87 4.49 -6.40
C CYS A 201 32.20 3.82 -6.01
N THR A 202 32.65 2.93 -6.90
CA THR A 202 34.05 2.56 -7.05
C THR A 202 34.95 3.80 -7.15
N PRO A 203 36.16 3.80 -6.57
CA PRO A 203 37.19 4.78 -6.92
C PRO A 203 37.65 4.65 -8.37
#